data_AF-D2PTQ1-F1
#
_entry.id   AF-D2PTQ1-F1
#
_cell.length_a   1.000
_cell.length_b   1.000
_cell.length_c   1.000
_cell.angle_alpha   90.00
_cell.angle_beta   90.00
_cell.angle_gamma   90.00
#
_symmetry.space_group_name_H-M   'P 1'
#
loop_
_entity.id
_entity.type
_entity.pdbx_description
1 polymer ?
#
loop_
_entity_poly.entity_id
_entity_poly.type
_entity_poly.pdbx_seq_one_letter_code
_entity_poly.pdbx_strand_id
1 'polypeptide(L)'
;MLVLLVLAGFGYFAGLGPMNRLNTARDITPPAKLAGLERISDTQVRDQLKLDQTREALSRINDGKQATVEAYGDLNGKRMYIVIALRGKVDIDKTIKDSGATPDQVRGIGDSICVTATDTLPTQCYRGSNTLTVIVQAANDGVTVDEVGPVTDEAFNAMK
;
A
#
# COMPACT_ATOMS: atom_id res chain seq x y z
N MET A 1 -14.91 -4.03 -7.80
CA MET A 1 -14.57 -5.28 -7.06
C MET A 1 -13.43 -6.06 -7.76
N LEU A 2 -12.42 -5.36 -8.29
CA LEU A 2 -11.33 -5.95 -9.09
C LEU A 2 -9.92 -5.44 -8.70
N VAL A 3 -9.83 -4.48 -7.77
CA VAL A 3 -8.60 -3.70 -7.49
C VAL A 3 -7.61 -4.45 -6.59
N LEU A 4 -8.09 -5.33 -5.71
CA LEU A 4 -7.27 -6.04 -4.71
C LEU A 4 -6.53 -7.27 -5.26
N LEU A 5 -6.88 -7.73 -6.46
CA LEU A 5 -6.27 -8.92 -7.07
C LEU A 5 -4.92 -8.63 -7.74
N VAL A 6 -4.60 -7.38 -8.06
CA VAL A 6 -3.36 -7.06 -8.78
C VAL A 6 -2.13 -7.28 -7.88
N LEU A 7 -2.24 -7.13 -6.57
CA LEU A 7 -1.13 -7.42 -5.65
C LEU A 7 -0.83 -8.92 -5.49
N ALA A 8 -1.70 -9.81 -5.99
CA ALA A 8 -1.58 -11.24 -5.75
C ALA A 8 -0.48 -11.94 -6.59
N GLY A 9 0.18 -11.23 -7.50
CA GLY A 9 1.23 -11.80 -8.38
C GLY A 9 2.67 -11.55 -7.94
N PHE A 10 2.93 -10.72 -6.92
CA PHE A 10 4.26 -10.13 -6.72
C PHE A 10 5.02 -10.75 -5.55
N GLY A 11 5.55 -11.94 -5.77
CA GLY A 11 6.46 -12.57 -4.83
C GLY A 11 7.56 -13.33 -5.56
N TYR A 12 8.46 -12.63 -6.28
CA TYR A 12 9.66 -13.29 -6.78
C TYR A 12 10.93 -12.45 -6.68
N PHE A 13 11.80 -12.96 -5.78
CA PHE A 13 13.26 -12.99 -5.78
C PHE A 13 14.13 -12.09 -4.87
N ALA A 14 15.10 -12.83 -4.29
CA ALA A 14 16.47 -12.48 -3.92
C ALA A 14 16.71 -11.74 -2.59
N GLY A 15 16.89 -12.52 -1.51
CA GLY A 15 17.44 -12.00 -0.26
C GLY A 15 17.58 -13.06 0.84
N LEU A 16 18.19 -14.21 0.52
CA LEU A 16 18.58 -15.24 1.49
C LEU A 16 19.75 -14.74 2.34
N GLY A 17 19.45 -14.17 3.50
CA GLY A 17 20.44 -13.84 4.54
C GLY A 17 19.79 -13.83 5.93
N PRO A 18 20.50 -14.28 6.99
CA PRO A 18 19.93 -14.43 8.33
C PRO A 18 19.46 -13.10 8.96
N MET A 19 20.03 -11.96 8.57
CA MET A 19 19.58 -10.63 9.01
C MET A 19 18.24 -10.21 8.40
N ASN A 20 17.87 -10.75 7.23
CA ASN A 20 16.62 -10.42 6.57
C ASN A 20 15.43 -11.04 7.34
N ARG A 21 15.62 -12.22 7.93
CA ARG A 21 14.60 -12.93 8.72
C ARG A 21 14.15 -12.18 9.97
N LEU A 22 15.07 -11.49 10.66
CA LEU A 22 14.74 -10.72 11.86
C LEU A 22 13.92 -9.47 11.54
N ASN A 23 14.24 -8.77 10.45
CA ASN A 23 13.47 -7.59 10.02
C ASN A 23 12.11 -7.96 9.41
N THR A 24 12.01 -9.12 8.76
CA THR A 24 10.73 -9.61 8.23
C THR A 24 9.75 -10.09 9.30
N ALA A 25 10.25 -10.43 10.49
CA ALA A 25 9.44 -10.82 11.65
C ALA A 25 9.00 -9.64 12.52
N ARG A 26 9.55 -8.43 12.30
CA ARG A 26 9.17 -7.23 13.05
C ARG A 26 7.77 -6.78 12.63
N ASP A 27 6.88 -6.71 13.61
CA ASP A 27 5.53 -6.20 13.42
C ASP A 27 5.54 -4.81 12.77
N ILE A 28 4.55 -4.55 11.93
CA ILE A 28 4.27 -3.22 11.40
C ILE A 28 3.13 -2.67 12.24
N THR A 29 3.38 -1.58 12.96
CA THR A 29 2.35 -0.89 13.74
C THR A 29 1.83 0.29 12.93
N PRO A 30 0.60 0.22 12.39
CA PRO A 30 0.01 1.35 11.68
C PRO A 30 -0.27 2.49 12.64
N PRO A 31 -0.06 3.76 12.24
CA PRO A 31 -0.39 4.88 13.09
C PRO A 31 -1.91 4.98 13.31
N ALA A 32 -2.34 5.56 14.43
CA ALA A 32 -3.76 5.77 14.71
C ALA A 32 -4.40 6.78 13.73
N LYS A 33 -3.60 7.73 13.25
CA LYS A 33 -3.99 8.74 12.28
C LYS A 33 -2.99 8.83 11.15
N LEU A 34 -3.48 9.21 9.97
CA LEU A 34 -2.65 9.46 8.81
C LEU A 34 -3.28 10.61 8.02
N ALA A 35 -2.48 11.62 7.65
CA ALA A 35 -2.97 12.81 6.94
C ALA A 35 -4.16 13.52 7.64
N GLY A 36 -4.17 13.46 8.98
CA GLY A 36 -5.27 13.99 9.80
C GLY A 36 -6.55 13.14 9.82
N LEU A 37 -6.58 11.99 9.14
CA LEU A 37 -7.70 11.05 9.12
C LEU A 37 -7.52 9.96 10.16
N GLU A 38 -8.63 9.52 10.76
CA GLU A 38 -8.62 8.40 11.71
C GLU A 38 -8.52 7.08 10.97
N ARG A 39 -7.84 6.10 11.59
CA ARG A 39 -7.84 4.72 11.12
C ARG A 39 -9.23 4.12 11.30
N ILE A 40 -9.75 3.49 10.24
CA ILE A 40 -11.05 2.82 10.24
C ILE A 40 -10.96 1.50 11.01
N SER A 41 -11.55 1.50 12.21
CA SER A 41 -11.67 0.32 13.07
C SER A 41 -13.02 -0.39 12.95
N ASP A 42 -13.99 0.19 12.25
CA ASP A 42 -15.32 -0.39 12.06
C ASP A 42 -15.24 -1.69 11.25
N THR A 43 -15.67 -2.80 11.84
CA THR A 43 -15.54 -4.13 11.22
C THR A 43 -16.34 -4.27 9.94
N GLN A 44 -17.51 -3.63 9.84
CA GLN A 44 -18.36 -3.71 8.65
C GLN A 44 -17.70 -3.00 7.45
N VAL A 45 -17.09 -1.83 7.68
CA VAL A 45 -16.35 -1.11 6.65
C VAL A 45 -15.09 -1.88 6.23
N ARG A 46 -14.36 -2.46 7.20
CA ARG A 46 -13.19 -3.28 6.93
C ARG A 46 -13.52 -4.52 6.10
N ASP A 47 -14.64 -5.18 6.39
CA ASP A 47 -15.15 -6.33 5.64
C ASP A 47 -15.58 -5.94 4.22
N GLN A 48 -16.28 -4.81 4.07
CA GLN A 48 -16.69 -4.28 2.78
C GLN A 48 -15.48 -3.96 1.88
N LEU A 49 -14.43 -3.40 2.48
CA LEU A 49 -13.16 -3.11 1.81
C LEU A 49 -12.24 -4.34 1.72
N LYS A 50 -12.64 -5.48 2.30
CA LYS A 50 -11.87 -6.74 2.32
C LYS A 50 -10.44 -6.57 2.84
N LEU A 51 -10.23 -5.69 3.80
CA LEU A 51 -8.88 -5.37 4.30
C LEU A 51 -8.21 -6.60 4.93
N ASP A 52 -8.95 -7.34 5.75
CA ASP A 52 -8.42 -8.50 6.46
C ASP A 52 -8.13 -9.66 5.50
N GLN A 53 -9.01 -9.89 4.51
CA GLN A 53 -8.77 -10.87 3.44
C GLN A 53 -7.52 -10.52 2.60
N THR A 54 -7.33 -9.23 2.34
CA THR A 54 -6.15 -8.73 1.62
C THR A 54 -4.88 -8.93 2.44
N ARG A 55 -4.94 -8.63 3.75
CA ARG A 55 -3.83 -8.86 4.68
C ARG A 55 -3.42 -10.33 4.71
N GLU A 56 -4.39 -11.23 4.79
CA GLU A 56 -4.14 -12.68 4.77
C GLU A 56 -3.60 -13.18 3.42
N ALA A 57 -4.12 -12.66 2.31
CA ALA A 57 -3.60 -12.98 0.98
C ALA A 57 -2.14 -12.52 0.83
N LEU A 58 -1.84 -11.28 1.21
CA LEU A 58 -0.49 -10.72 1.17
C LEU A 58 0.48 -11.48 2.09
N SER A 59 0.04 -11.84 3.30
CA SER A 59 0.86 -12.64 4.22
C SER A 59 1.21 -14.03 3.65
N ARG A 60 0.30 -14.65 2.89
CA ARG A 60 0.55 -15.93 2.23
C ARG A 60 1.51 -15.81 1.05
N ILE A 61 1.36 -14.76 0.26
CA ILE A 61 2.13 -14.53 -0.97
C ILE A 61 3.53 -14.04 -0.66
N ASN A 62 3.71 -13.26 0.40
CA ASN A 62 5.00 -12.72 0.81
C ASN A 62 5.80 -13.69 1.71
N ASP A 63 5.64 -15.00 1.54
CA ASP A 63 6.43 -16.04 2.24
C ASP A 63 6.40 -15.90 3.78
N GLY A 64 5.25 -15.51 4.34
CA GLY A 64 5.07 -15.31 5.79
C GLY A 64 5.70 -14.03 6.36
N LYS A 65 6.19 -13.10 5.52
CA LYS A 65 6.65 -11.79 5.97
C LYS A 65 5.46 -10.94 6.47
N GLN A 66 5.73 -10.10 7.47
CA GLN A 66 4.71 -9.24 8.06
C GLN A 66 4.10 -8.27 7.03
N ALA A 67 2.76 -8.25 7.02
CA ALA A 67 1.95 -7.38 6.19
C ALA A 67 0.83 -6.76 7.05
N THR A 68 0.54 -5.49 6.81
CA THR A 68 -0.65 -4.84 7.38
C THR A 68 -1.40 -4.11 6.28
N VAL A 69 -2.73 -4.11 6.41
CA VAL A 69 -3.66 -3.46 5.49
C VAL A 69 -4.65 -2.70 6.34
N GLU A 70 -4.66 -1.38 6.19
CA GLU A 70 -5.49 -0.48 6.96
C GLU A 70 -6.18 0.51 6.06
N ALA A 71 -7.32 1.02 6.49
CA ALA A 71 -7.98 2.14 5.82
C ALA A 71 -8.01 3.34 6.76
N TYR A 72 -7.82 4.52 6.19
CA TYR A 72 -7.89 5.80 6.88
C TYR A 72 -8.91 6.66 6.17
N GLY A 73 -9.88 7.21 6.88
CA GLY A 73 -10.88 8.05 6.26
C GLY A 73 -11.85 8.68 7.22
N ASP A 74 -12.65 9.60 6.70
CA ASP A 74 -13.76 10.17 7.45
C ASP A 74 -15.01 9.29 7.32
N LEU A 75 -15.85 9.29 8.35
CA LEU A 75 -17.14 8.58 8.33
C LEU A 75 -18.11 9.14 7.27
N ASN A 76 -17.80 10.32 6.71
CA ASN A 76 -18.56 10.95 5.63
C ASN A 76 -18.12 10.47 4.23
N GLY A 77 -17.05 9.67 4.13
CA GLY A 77 -16.57 9.07 2.89
C GLY A 77 -15.99 10.05 1.88
N LYS A 78 -15.61 11.28 2.27
CA LYS A 78 -15.05 12.29 1.35
C LYS A 78 -13.57 12.07 1.07
N ARG A 79 -12.84 11.51 2.03
CA ARG A 79 -11.42 11.19 1.90
C ARG A 79 -11.14 9.85 2.56
N MET A 80 -10.79 8.86 1.75
CA MET A 80 -10.46 7.52 2.20
C MET A 80 -9.23 7.01 1.46
N TYR A 81 -8.26 6.52 2.23
CA TYR A 81 -7.03 5.91 1.77
C TYR A 81 -6.92 4.49 2.29
N ILE A 82 -6.59 3.55 1.41
CA ILE A 82 -6.19 2.20 1.78
C ILE A 82 -4.67 2.19 1.82
N VAL A 83 -4.10 1.76 2.94
CA VAL A 83 -2.68 1.74 3.21
C VAL A 83 -2.25 0.30 3.42
N ILE A 84 -1.33 -0.15 2.58
CA ILE A 84 -0.77 -1.49 2.61
C ILE A 84 0.71 -1.35 2.91
N ALA A 85 1.18 -2.01 3.97
CA ALA A 85 2.59 -2.03 4.30
C ALA A 85 3.11 -3.47 4.42
N LEU A 86 4.28 -3.70 3.83
CA LEU A 86 4.89 -5.00 3.63
C LEU A 86 6.35 -4.96 4.10
N ARG A 87 6.77 -5.91 4.93
CA ARG A 87 8.21 -6.05 5.25
C ARG A 87 8.96 -6.60 4.03
N GLY A 88 10.10 -5.98 3.75
CA GLY A 88 10.99 -6.31 2.64
C GLY A 88 10.84 -5.37 1.43
N LYS A 89 11.76 -5.58 0.47
CA LYS A 89 11.77 -4.86 -0.80
C LYS A 89 10.75 -5.44 -1.78
N VAL A 90 9.91 -4.58 -2.33
CA VAL A 90 9.08 -4.87 -3.51
C VAL A 90 9.71 -4.16 -4.71
N ASP A 91 9.71 -4.81 -5.86
CA ASP A 91 10.12 -4.20 -7.12
C ASP A 91 8.97 -3.33 -7.65
N ILE A 92 8.95 -2.06 -7.22
CA ILE A 92 7.90 -1.08 -7.57
C ILE A 92 7.86 -0.85 -9.09
N ASP A 93 9.01 -0.78 -9.75
CA ASP A 93 9.08 -0.58 -11.20
C ASP A 93 8.44 -1.75 -11.95
N LYS A 94 8.69 -2.99 -11.50
CA LYS A 94 8.01 -4.17 -12.02
C LYS A 94 6.51 -4.14 -11.72
N THR A 95 6.09 -3.77 -10.51
CA THR A 95 4.67 -3.68 -10.15
C THR A 95 3.91 -2.68 -11.03
N ILE A 96 4.50 -1.52 -11.31
CA ILE A 96 3.89 -0.50 -12.19
C ILE A 96 3.81 -0.98 -13.64
N LYS A 97 4.85 -1.64 -14.15
CA LYS A 97 4.84 -2.21 -15.50
C LYS A 97 3.77 -3.30 -15.65
N ASP A 98 3.71 -4.20 -14.69
CA ASP A 98 2.77 -5.33 -14.69
C ASP A 98 1.32 -4.86 -14.41
N SER A 99 1.11 -3.68 -13.82
CA SER A 99 -0.22 -3.07 -13.68
C SER A 99 -0.75 -2.46 -14.99
N GLY A 100 0.08 -2.41 -16.05
CA GLY A 100 -0.29 -1.81 -17.33
C GLY A 100 -0.32 -0.28 -17.35
N ALA A 101 0.28 0.37 -16.34
CA ALA A 101 0.37 1.83 -16.31
C ALA A 101 1.33 2.31 -17.40
N THR A 102 0.92 3.32 -18.17
CA THR A 102 1.78 3.94 -19.17
C THR A 102 2.76 4.92 -18.52
N PRO A 103 3.95 5.18 -19.12
CA PRO A 103 4.95 6.06 -18.51
C PRO A 103 4.47 7.47 -18.16
N ASP A 104 3.51 8.00 -18.90
CA ASP A 104 2.87 9.31 -18.66
C ASP A 104 1.92 9.30 -17.44
N GLN A 105 1.45 8.13 -17.02
CA GLN A 105 0.62 7.97 -15.82
C GLN A 105 1.46 7.84 -14.54
N VAL A 106 2.78 7.62 -14.68
CA VAL A 106 3.72 7.43 -13.58
C VAL A 106 4.41 8.75 -13.25
N ARG A 107 4.30 9.21 -12.00
CA ARG A 107 4.91 10.46 -11.53
C ARG A 107 5.63 10.24 -10.21
N GLY A 108 6.83 10.78 -10.08
CA GLY A 108 7.50 10.88 -8.77
C GLY A 108 6.94 12.05 -7.98
N ILE A 109 6.47 11.80 -6.77
CA ILE A 109 5.95 12.80 -5.82
C ILE A 109 6.68 12.61 -4.49
N GLY A 110 7.51 13.58 -4.10
CA GLY A 110 8.39 13.42 -2.94
C GLY A 110 9.36 12.26 -3.16
N ASP A 111 9.43 11.32 -2.20
CA ASP A 111 10.20 10.07 -2.37
C ASP A 111 9.34 8.89 -2.83
N SER A 112 8.07 9.15 -3.17
CA SER A 112 7.11 8.14 -3.62
C SER A 112 7.00 8.13 -5.14
N ILE A 113 6.76 6.96 -5.71
CA ILE A 113 6.39 6.79 -7.12
C ILE A 113 4.88 6.57 -7.18
N CYS A 114 4.18 7.39 -7.95
CA CYS A 114 2.73 7.41 -8.03
C CYS A 114 2.23 7.03 -9.41
N VAL A 115 1.09 6.35 -9.45
CA VAL A 115 0.33 6.04 -10.65
C VAL A 115 -1.00 6.78 -10.55
N THR A 116 -1.27 7.60 -11.57
CA THR A 116 -2.55 8.32 -11.69
C THR A 116 -3.68 7.34 -11.98
N ALA A 117 -4.89 7.63 -11.49
CA ALA A 117 -6.05 6.81 -11.79
C ALA A 117 -6.22 6.54 -13.30
N THR A 118 -6.55 5.30 -13.62
CA THR A 118 -6.96 4.83 -14.94
C THR A 118 -8.40 4.31 -14.87
N ASP A 119 -8.95 3.88 -16.01
CA ASP A 119 -10.28 3.25 -16.04
C ASP A 119 -10.39 1.99 -15.17
N THR A 120 -9.25 1.38 -14.80
CA THR A 120 -9.19 0.10 -14.09
C THR A 120 -8.51 0.17 -12.73
N LEU A 121 -7.72 1.22 -12.46
CA LEU A 121 -6.94 1.38 -11.24
C LEU A 121 -7.14 2.78 -10.65
N PRO A 122 -7.44 2.90 -9.36
CA PRO A 122 -7.45 4.19 -8.70
C PRO A 122 -6.05 4.75 -8.52
N THR A 123 -5.97 6.05 -8.19
CA THR A 123 -4.69 6.71 -7.87
C THR A 123 -4.00 6.00 -6.71
N GLN A 124 -2.73 5.66 -6.90
CA GLN A 124 -1.95 4.95 -5.89
C GLN A 124 -0.47 5.35 -5.91
N CYS A 125 0.17 5.35 -4.76
CA CYS A 125 1.57 5.73 -4.61
C CYS A 125 2.33 4.69 -3.79
N TYR A 126 3.57 4.45 -4.18
CA TYR A 126 4.46 3.43 -3.66
C TYR A 126 5.70 4.07 -3.08
N ARG A 127 6.09 3.64 -1.87
CA ARG A 127 7.38 4.00 -1.26
C ARG A 127 8.05 2.78 -0.69
N GLY A 128 9.25 2.50 -1.18
CA GLY A 128 9.99 1.28 -0.87
C GLY A 128 11.36 1.54 -0.26
N SER A 129 11.82 0.58 0.53
CA SER A 129 13.19 0.43 0.99
C SER A 129 13.55 -1.05 1.04
N ASN A 130 14.75 -1.38 1.47
CA ASN A 130 15.15 -2.78 1.62
C ASN A 130 14.36 -3.54 2.70
N THR A 131 13.74 -2.84 3.65
CA THR A 131 13.10 -3.44 4.83
C THR A 131 11.60 -3.18 4.95
N LEU A 132 11.07 -2.19 4.24
CA LEU A 132 9.65 -1.82 4.26
C LEU A 132 9.25 -1.31 2.88
N THR A 133 8.07 -1.72 2.41
CA THR A 133 7.36 -1.10 1.31
C THR A 133 5.98 -0.67 1.78
N VAL A 134 5.59 0.55 1.48
CA VAL A 134 4.25 1.11 1.72
C VAL A 134 3.60 1.45 0.38
N ILE A 135 2.32 1.11 0.27
CA ILE A 135 1.46 1.41 -0.86
C ILE A 135 0.25 2.13 -0.30
N VAL A 136 -0.06 3.32 -0.80
CA VAL A 136 -1.29 4.04 -0.45
C VAL A 136 -2.12 4.18 -1.70
N GLN A 137 -3.39 3.85 -1.59
CA GLN A 137 -4.36 3.88 -2.66
C GLN A 137 -5.53 4.78 -2.26
N ALA A 138 -5.93 5.69 -3.14
CA ALA A 138 -7.19 6.41 -2.96
C ALA A 138 -8.37 5.45 -3.16
N ALA A 139 -9.34 5.50 -2.23
CA ALA A 139 -10.60 4.77 -2.37
C ALA A 139 -11.73 5.63 -2.97
N ASN A 140 -11.47 6.93 -3.17
CA ASN A 140 -12.40 7.88 -3.78
C ASN A 140 -11.95 8.29 -5.19
N ASP A 141 -12.93 8.55 -6.05
CA ASP A 141 -12.69 9.12 -7.37
C ASP A 141 -12.24 10.59 -7.26
N GLY A 142 -11.44 11.03 -8.24
CA GLY A 142 -10.98 12.43 -8.34
C GLY A 142 -9.83 12.82 -7.42
N VAL A 143 -9.28 11.89 -6.63
CA VAL A 143 -8.08 12.14 -5.81
C VAL A 143 -6.82 12.07 -6.68
N THR A 144 -5.97 13.09 -6.58
CA THR A 144 -4.77 13.24 -7.42
C THR A 144 -3.52 12.61 -6.79
N VAL A 145 -2.49 12.34 -7.61
CA VAL A 145 -1.19 11.83 -7.11
C VAL A 145 -0.51 12.80 -6.16
N ASP A 146 -0.77 14.10 -6.31
CA ASP A 146 -0.23 15.17 -5.45
C ASP A 146 -0.88 15.14 -4.05
N GLU A 147 -2.06 14.54 -3.90
CA GLU A 147 -2.70 14.28 -2.61
C GLU A 147 -2.29 12.94 -2.00
N VAL A 148 -2.05 11.90 -2.80
CA VAL A 148 -1.70 10.56 -2.28
C VAL A 148 -0.21 10.46 -1.93
N GLY A 149 0.67 11.08 -2.71
CA GLY A 149 2.13 10.99 -2.51
C GLY A 149 2.61 11.40 -1.11
N PRO A 150 2.20 12.58 -0.58
CA PRO A 150 2.57 12.99 0.78
C PRO A 150 2.07 12.03 1.86
N VAL A 151 0.89 11.42 1.65
CA VAL A 151 0.30 10.43 2.57
C VAL A 151 1.14 9.14 2.58
N THR A 152 1.64 8.72 1.42
CA THR A 152 2.56 7.58 1.30
C THR A 152 3.89 7.84 2.01
N ASP A 153 4.44 9.04 1.86
CA ASP A 153 5.66 9.46 2.53
C ASP A 153 5.49 9.47 4.06
N GLU A 154 4.39 10.04 4.55
CA GLU A 154 4.02 10.04 5.97
C GLU A 154 3.85 8.61 6.50
N ALA A 155 3.11 7.77 5.79
CA ALA A 155 2.84 6.39 6.16
C ALA A 155 4.12 5.56 6.27
N PHE A 156 5.02 5.70 5.28
CA PHE A 156 6.32 5.04 5.30
C PHE A 156 7.14 5.45 6.52
N ASN A 157 7.20 6.75 6.81
CA ASN A 157 7.97 7.25 7.96
C ASN A 157 7.38 6.82 9.30
N ALA A 158 6.05 6.75 9.40
CA ALA A 158 5.36 6.30 10.62
C ALA A 158 5.54 4.79 10.89
N MET A 159 5.73 3.97 9.86
CA MET A 159 5.74 2.50 9.96
C MET A 159 7.13 1.83 9.85
N LYS A 160 8.17 2.61 9.54
CA LYS A 160 9.57 2.14 9.37
C LYS A 160 10.12 1.45 10.62
#